data_AF-A0A1Q5HWD6-F1
#
_entry.id   AF-A0A1Q5HWD6-F1
#
_cell.length_a   1.000
_cell.length_b   1.000
_cell.length_c   1.000
_cell.angle_alpha   90.00
_cell.angle_beta   90.00
_cell.angle_gamma   90.00
#
_symmetry.space_group_name_H-M   'P 1'
#
loop_
_entity.id
_entity.type
_entity.pdbx_description
1 polymer ?
#
loop_
_entity_poly.entity_id
_entity_poly.type
_entity_poly.pdbx_seq_one_letter_code
_entity_poly.pdbx_strand_id
1 'polypeptide(L)'
;MINGEESLPFVLSGPAPARDTVAGWQHWCRTRNSFAPAPVMDRAAFGPLSKRKKVLHNLHRTATHANLPLLDTPMSLAVEKLLTGRIETNALKIKPTPRAGVMLSGGGYQGKTECVCEIAAAFEERWLALHAYLNSCAAPAWPTTWPTPRPSPAPPSPSNCPPSRCATSKPPPGSRQPRPPP
;
A
#
# COMPACT_ATOMS: atom_id res chain seq x y z
N MET A 1 18.15 -23.89 -32.38
CA MET A 1 18.14 -24.11 -30.92
C MET A 1 18.44 -22.78 -30.26
N ILE A 2 17.41 -22.00 -29.92
CA ILE A 2 17.55 -20.72 -29.20
C ILE A 2 17.34 -21.06 -27.73
N ASN A 3 18.39 -21.57 -27.08
CA ASN A 3 18.38 -21.85 -25.65
C ASN A 3 18.97 -20.63 -24.93
N GLY A 4 18.19 -20.05 -24.02
CA GLY A 4 18.61 -18.96 -23.14
C GLY A 4 17.85 -17.66 -23.41
N GLU A 5 16.66 -17.52 -22.83
CA GLU A 5 16.20 -16.19 -22.45
C GLU A 5 17.23 -15.60 -21.49
N GLU A 6 18.22 -14.86 -22.01
CA GLU A 6 18.90 -13.83 -21.23
C GLU A 6 17.83 -12.79 -20.90
N SER A 7 17.07 -13.03 -19.83
CA SER A 7 16.23 -12.02 -19.22
C SER A 7 17.13 -10.85 -18.87
N LEU A 8 16.92 -9.73 -19.57
CA LEU A 8 17.74 -8.55 -19.40
C LEU A 8 17.41 -7.95 -18.05
N PRO A 9 18.40 -7.77 -17.14
CA PRO A 9 18.14 -7.41 -15.74
C PRO A 9 17.42 -6.08 -15.54
N PHE A 10 17.37 -5.21 -16.56
CA PHE A 10 16.69 -3.92 -16.53
C PHE A 10 15.28 -3.93 -17.15
N VAL A 11 14.90 -5.01 -17.84
CA VAL A 11 13.54 -5.20 -18.32
C VAL A 11 12.75 -5.79 -17.16
N LEU A 12 12.05 -4.91 -16.43
CA LEU A 12 11.13 -5.33 -15.38
C LEU A 12 10.14 -6.33 -16.00
N SER A 13 10.19 -7.57 -15.52
CA SER A 13 9.32 -8.64 -16.00
C SER A 13 7.95 -8.47 -15.35
N GLY A 14 7.03 -7.79 -16.03
CA GLY A 14 5.64 -7.67 -15.62
C GLY A 14 5.09 -6.23 -15.56
N PRO A 15 3.78 -6.07 -15.32
CA PRO A 15 3.17 -4.75 -15.13
C PRO A 15 3.70 -4.07 -13.87
N ALA A 16 3.82 -2.74 -13.90
CA ALA A 16 4.22 -1.98 -12.71
C ALA A 16 3.21 -2.23 -11.56
N PRO A 17 3.69 -2.45 -10.32
CA PRO A 17 2.81 -2.73 -9.20
C PRO A 17 1.87 -1.55 -8.92
N ALA A 18 0.57 -1.85 -8.80
CA ALA A 18 -0.45 -0.88 -8.48
C ALA A 18 -0.37 -0.46 -6.99
N ARG A 19 0.02 0.78 -6.70
CA ARG A 19 0.27 1.26 -5.33
C ARG A 19 -1.00 1.66 -4.55
N ASP A 20 -2.15 1.60 -5.19
CA ASP A 20 -3.47 1.92 -4.64
C ASP A 20 -4.20 0.69 -4.06
N THR A 21 -3.72 -0.51 -4.37
CA THR A 21 -4.23 -1.77 -3.82
C THR A 21 -3.27 -2.32 -2.76
N VAL A 22 -3.81 -3.00 -1.74
CA VAL A 22 -2.96 -3.64 -0.70
C VAL A 22 -1.99 -4.65 -1.32
N ALA A 23 -2.45 -5.48 -2.25
CA ALA A 23 -1.61 -6.48 -2.91
C ALA A 23 -0.50 -5.85 -3.74
N GLY A 24 -0.82 -4.82 -4.53
CA GLY A 24 0.18 -4.15 -5.35
C GLY A 24 1.14 -3.28 -4.54
N TRP A 25 0.68 -2.66 -3.43
CA TRP A 25 1.54 -1.99 -2.48
C TRP A 25 2.56 -2.94 -1.84
N GLN A 26 2.11 -4.10 -1.33
CA GLN A 26 3.01 -5.12 -0.77
C GLN A 26 4.00 -5.65 -1.81
N HIS A 27 3.55 -5.83 -3.06
CA HIS A 27 4.43 -6.22 -4.14
C HIS A 27 5.50 -5.14 -4.39
N TRP A 28 5.10 -3.88 -4.50
CA TRP A 28 6.01 -2.75 -4.67
C TRP A 28 7.03 -2.66 -3.53
N CYS A 29 6.59 -2.73 -2.26
CA CYS A 29 7.50 -2.69 -1.10
C CYS A 29 8.61 -3.76 -1.20
N ARG A 30 8.28 -4.98 -1.67
CA ARG A 30 9.23 -6.09 -1.84
C ARG A 30 10.17 -5.90 -3.02
N THR A 31 9.72 -5.25 -4.09
CA THR A 31 10.49 -5.14 -5.35
C THR A 31 11.12 -3.77 -5.57
N ARG A 32 10.82 -2.74 -4.76
CA ARG A 32 11.29 -1.36 -5.02
C ARG A 32 12.81 -1.22 -5.11
N ASN A 33 13.55 -2.07 -4.41
CA ASN A 33 15.01 -2.10 -4.41
C ASN A 33 15.60 -3.22 -5.29
N SER A 34 14.80 -3.89 -6.13
CA SER A 34 15.28 -5.03 -6.95
C SER A 34 15.90 -4.62 -8.28
N PHE A 35 15.84 -3.35 -8.66
CA PHE A 35 16.38 -2.87 -9.93
C PHE A 35 17.93 -2.87 -9.90
N ALA A 36 18.55 -3.56 -10.85
CA ALA A 36 20.00 -3.59 -10.99
C ALA A 36 20.47 -2.54 -12.00
N PRO A 37 21.28 -1.54 -11.58
CA PRO A 37 21.81 -0.53 -12.49
C PRO A 37 22.74 -1.14 -13.54
N ALA A 38 22.93 -0.42 -14.64
CA ALA A 38 23.84 -0.81 -15.70
C ALA A 38 25.27 -0.94 -15.15
N PRO A 39 26.02 -2.01 -15.51
CA PRO A 39 27.40 -2.14 -15.09
C PRO A 39 28.23 -0.98 -15.63
N VAL A 40 29.14 -0.46 -14.81
CA VAL A 40 30.11 0.54 -15.25
C VAL A 40 31.07 -0.12 -16.23
N MET A 41 31.17 0.44 -17.43
CA MET A 41 32.01 -0.07 -18.50
C MET A 41 32.94 1.04 -18.99
N ASP A 42 34.23 0.74 -19.08
CA ASP A 42 35.20 1.66 -19.64
C ASP A 42 35.17 1.66 -21.19
N ARG A 43 35.90 2.60 -21.78
CA ARG A 43 35.93 2.75 -23.24
C ARG A 43 36.61 1.57 -23.93
N ALA A 44 37.59 0.95 -23.27
CA ALA A 44 38.36 -0.18 -23.82
C ALA A 44 37.52 -1.46 -23.90
N ALA A 45 36.64 -1.69 -22.91
CA ALA A 45 35.67 -2.78 -22.87
C ALA A 45 34.47 -2.53 -23.80
N PHE A 46 34.05 -1.26 -23.96
CA PHE A 46 32.94 -0.92 -24.86
C PHE A 46 33.32 -1.00 -26.34
N GLY A 47 34.56 -0.65 -26.69
CA GLY A 47 35.09 -0.67 -28.05
C GLY A 47 34.82 -1.96 -28.83
N PRO A 48 35.24 -3.14 -28.33
CA PRO A 48 35.11 -4.42 -29.01
C PRO A 48 33.68 -5.00 -29.02
N LEU A 49 32.70 -4.39 -28.33
CA LEU A 49 31.33 -4.89 -28.33
C LEU A 49 30.71 -4.84 -29.74
N SER A 50 29.90 -5.86 -30.05
CA SER A 50 29.07 -5.87 -31.25
C SER A 50 28.02 -4.75 -31.21
N LYS A 51 27.53 -4.31 -32.39
CA LYS A 51 26.50 -3.25 -32.48
C LYS A 51 25.28 -3.55 -31.59
N ARG A 52 24.80 -4.80 -31.57
CA ARG A 52 23.69 -5.24 -30.73
C ARG A 52 23.99 -5.10 -29.24
N LYS A 53 25.17 -5.53 -28.77
CA LYS A 53 25.57 -5.41 -27.36
C LYS A 53 25.75 -3.94 -26.93
N LYS A 54 26.24 -3.08 -27.84
CA LYS A 54 26.34 -1.63 -27.59
C LYS A 54 24.98 -0.97 -27.40
N VAL A 55 24.01 -1.28 -28.27
CA VAL A 55 22.63 -0.79 -28.13
C VAL A 55 22.03 -1.25 -26.81
N LEU A 56 22.17 -2.52 -26.48
CA LEU A 56 21.64 -3.09 -25.25
C LEU A 56 22.23 -2.42 -24.00
N HIS A 57 23.54 -2.22 -23.97
CA HIS A 57 24.22 -1.51 -22.88
C HIS A 57 23.73 -0.06 -22.75
N ASN A 58 23.56 0.65 -23.87
CA ASN A 58 23.04 2.02 -23.84
C ASN A 58 21.60 2.09 -23.35
N LEU A 59 20.74 1.13 -23.73
CA LEU A 59 19.37 1.04 -23.22
C LEU A 59 19.35 0.78 -21.70
N HIS A 60 20.21 -0.11 -21.20
CA HIS A 60 20.35 -0.34 -19.76
C HIS A 60 20.81 0.94 -19.04
N ARG A 61 21.74 1.70 -19.61
CA ARG A 61 22.15 3.00 -19.04
C ARG A 61 21.01 4.01 -19.02
N THR A 62 20.23 4.12 -20.08
CA THR A 62 19.04 4.99 -20.11
C THR A 62 18.03 4.57 -19.05
N ALA A 63 17.77 3.26 -18.91
CA ALA A 63 16.91 2.73 -17.85
C ALA A 63 17.46 3.05 -16.46
N THR A 64 18.78 2.99 -16.27
CA THR A 64 19.43 3.35 -15.00
C THR A 64 19.22 4.82 -14.66
N HIS A 65 19.37 5.72 -15.64
CA HIS A 65 19.13 7.15 -15.44
C HIS A 65 17.65 7.46 -15.12
N ALA A 66 16.72 6.72 -15.69
CA ALA A 66 15.30 6.87 -15.41
C ALA A 66 14.88 6.33 -14.03
N ASN A 67 15.60 5.35 -13.50
CA ASN A 67 15.33 4.70 -12.21
C ASN A 67 16.38 5.08 -11.15
N LEU A 68 16.97 6.27 -11.24
CA LEU A 68 17.87 6.74 -10.20
C LEU A 68 17.10 6.84 -8.88
N PRO A 69 17.71 6.42 -7.76
CA PRO A 69 17.08 6.53 -6.45
C PRO A 69 16.79 8.00 -6.13
N LEU A 70 15.73 8.21 -5.35
CA LEU A 70 15.42 9.54 -4.83
C LEU A 70 16.64 10.04 -4.03
N LEU A 71 17.14 11.22 -4.38
CA LEU A 71 18.28 11.81 -3.68
C LEU A 71 17.84 12.43 -2.35
N ASP A 72 18.64 12.21 -1.31
CA ASP A 72 18.48 12.89 -0.03
C ASP A 72 18.88 14.36 -0.15
N THR A 73 17.87 15.21 -0.24
CA THR A 73 18.01 16.66 -0.20
C THR A 73 17.60 17.16 1.19
N PRO A 74 18.07 18.34 1.62
CA PRO A 74 17.59 18.96 2.86
C PRO A 74 16.06 19.08 2.92
N MET A 75 15.40 19.27 1.77
CA MET A 75 13.94 19.33 1.67
C MET A 75 13.28 17.96 1.85
N SER A 76 13.78 16.91 1.19
CA SER A 76 13.21 15.56 1.33
C SER A 76 13.38 15.02 2.75
N LEU A 77 14.51 15.30 3.40
CA LEU A 77 14.74 14.95 4.80
C LEU A 77 13.78 15.67 5.76
N ALA A 78 13.48 16.95 5.51
CA ALA A 78 12.50 17.69 6.30
C ALA A 78 11.08 17.12 6.14
N VAL A 79 10.71 16.74 4.91
CA VAL A 79 9.45 16.07 4.60
C VAL A 79 9.37 14.70 5.28
N GLU A 80 10.43 13.90 5.18
CA GLU A 80 10.54 12.59 5.84
C GLU A 80 10.32 12.69 7.33
N LYS A 81 11.01 13.61 8.01
CA LYS A 81 10.86 13.81 9.45
C LYS A 81 9.42 14.15 9.84
N LEU A 82 8.80 15.07 9.10
CA LEU A 82 7.42 15.49 9.37
C LEU A 82 6.44 14.34 9.12
N LEU A 83 6.55 13.67 7.97
CA LEU A 83 5.63 12.63 7.56
C LEU A 83 5.75 11.40 8.46
N THR A 84 6.97 10.97 8.80
CA THR A 84 7.23 9.86 9.72
C THR A 84 6.56 10.10 11.07
N GLY A 85 6.81 11.26 11.69
CA GLY A 85 6.19 11.58 12.99
C GLY A 85 4.66 11.62 12.94
N ARG A 86 4.07 12.05 11.81
CA ARG A 86 2.62 12.05 11.62
C ARG A 86 2.05 10.65 11.45
N ILE A 87 2.69 9.80 10.66
CA ILE A 87 2.26 8.40 10.48
C ILE A 87 2.33 7.67 11.81
N GLU A 88 3.45 7.78 12.53
CA GLU A 88 3.63 7.14 13.84
C GLU A 88 2.59 7.59 14.87
N THR A 89 2.40 8.91 15.02
CA THR A 89 1.41 9.45 15.95
C THR A 89 0.00 8.97 15.59
N ASN A 90 -0.33 8.87 14.30
CA ASN A 90 -1.64 8.38 13.87
C ASN A 90 -1.79 6.86 14.05
N ALA A 91 -0.71 6.08 13.91
CA ALA A 91 -0.71 4.63 14.12
C ALA A 91 -0.95 4.26 15.59
N LEU A 92 -0.44 5.06 16.53
CA LEU A 92 -0.62 4.84 17.97
C LEU A 92 -2.02 5.22 18.50
N LYS A 93 -2.86 5.86 17.69
CA LYS A 93 -4.23 6.24 18.10
C LYS A 93 -5.17 5.03 18.12
N ILE A 94 -5.48 4.56 19.33
CA ILE A 94 -6.48 3.51 19.58
C ILE A 94 -7.91 4.06 19.49
N LYS A 95 -8.15 5.29 19.95
CA LYS A 95 -9.48 5.92 19.93
C LYS A 95 -9.81 6.49 18.55
N PRO A 96 -11.08 6.43 18.10
CA PRO A 96 -11.53 7.07 16.87
C PRO A 96 -11.54 8.60 17.05
N THR A 97 -10.36 9.20 16.92
CA THR A 97 -10.12 10.64 16.99
C THR A 97 -9.66 11.14 15.63
N PRO A 98 -9.87 12.43 15.30
CA PRO A 98 -9.38 13.01 14.06
C PRO A 98 -7.89 12.72 13.86
N ARG A 99 -7.52 12.23 12.68
CA ARG A 99 -6.14 11.94 12.28
C ARG A 99 -5.65 13.08 11.40
N ALA A 100 -4.58 13.74 11.84
CA ALA A 100 -4.01 14.85 11.10
C ALA A 100 -3.29 14.31 9.85
N GLY A 101 -3.64 14.84 8.69
CA GLY A 101 -2.95 14.57 7.43
C GLY A 101 -1.81 15.54 7.17
N VAL A 102 -1.06 15.27 6.10
CA VAL A 102 -0.02 16.16 5.58
C VAL A 102 -0.37 16.47 4.13
N MET A 103 -0.33 17.76 3.76
CA MET A 103 -0.47 18.19 2.38
C MET A 103 0.91 18.50 1.82
N LEU A 104 1.30 17.84 0.73
CA LEU A 104 2.58 18.02 0.06
C LEU A 104 2.39 18.76 -1.26
N SER A 105 2.90 19.99 -1.32
CA SER A 105 2.83 20.85 -2.50
C SER A 105 4.19 20.99 -3.18
N GLY A 106 4.19 21.39 -4.45
CA GLY A 106 5.39 21.60 -5.24
C GLY A 106 5.15 21.34 -6.72
N GLY A 107 6.11 21.75 -7.58
CA GLY A 107 6.03 21.59 -9.03
C GLY A 107 5.87 20.13 -9.50
N GLY A 108 5.52 19.96 -10.77
CA GLY A 108 5.52 18.64 -11.41
C GLY A 108 6.91 18.01 -11.39
N TYR A 109 6.98 16.67 -11.34
CA TYR A 109 8.22 15.89 -11.41
C TYR A 109 9.25 16.12 -10.28
N GLN A 110 8.82 16.70 -9.15
CA GLN A 110 9.69 16.92 -7.97
C GLN A 110 9.76 15.71 -7.02
N GLY A 111 9.44 14.50 -7.51
CA GLY A 111 9.54 13.28 -6.69
C GLY A 111 8.59 13.19 -5.48
N LYS A 112 7.57 14.06 -5.36
CA LYS A 112 6.65 14.09 -4.20
C LYS A 112 6.03 12.72 -3.89
N THR A 113 5.45 12.09 -4.92
CA THR A 113 4.80 10.79 -4.79
C THR A 113 5.79 9.72 -4.38
N GLU A 114 6.96 9.69 -5.01
CA GLU A 114 7.98 8.68 -4.72
C GLU A 114 8.54 8.85 -3.30
N CYS A 115 8.80 10.08 -2.89
CA CYS A 115 9.22 10.42 -1.53
C CYS A 115 8.21 9.91 -0.48
N VAL A 116 6.92 10.19 -0.67
CA VAL A 116 5.87 9.69 0.23
C VAL A 116 5.82 8.17 0.25
N CYS A 117 5.88 7.52 -0.91
CA CYS A 117 5.86 6.07 -1.02
C CYS A 117 7.05 5.44 -0.29
N GLU A 118 8.26 5.98 -0.46
CA GLU A 118 9.46 5.49 0.24
C GLU A 118 9.35 5.65 1.76
N ILE A 119 8.90 6.82 2.24
CA ILE A 119 8.71 7.06 3.68
C ILE A 119 7.65 6.11 4.26
N ALA A 120 6.53 5.92 3.57
CA ALA A 120 5.46 5.04 4.01
C ALA A 120 5.89 3.57 4.03
N ALA A 121 6.64 3.11 3.02
CA ALA A 121 7.14 1.75 2.99
C ALA A 121 8.23 1.51 4.04
N ALA A 122 9.12 2.48 4.28
CA ALA A 122 10.08 2.40 5.37
C ALA A 122 9.38 2.34 6.75
N PHE A 123 8.29 3.09 6.93
CA PHE A 123 7.46 2.97 8.14
C PHE A 123 6.84 1.57 8.26
N GLU A 124 6.24 1.03 7.20
CA GLU A 124 5.64 -0.30 7.21
C GLU A 124 6.67 -1.39 7.54
N GLU A 125 7.86 -1.35 6.94
CA GLU A 125 8.95 -2.28 7.24
C GLU A 125 9.33 -2.24 8.72
N ARG A 126 9.51 -1.05 9.30
CA ARG A 126 9.80 -0.89 10.74
C ARG A 126 8.65 -1.39 11.61
N TRP A 127 7.42 -1.10 11.22
CA TRP A 127 6.22 -1.48 11.97
C TRP A 127 6.02 -3.00 11.97
N LEU A 128 6.18 -3.65 10.82
CA LEU A 128 6.11 -5.09 10.68
C LEU A 128 7.25 -5.79 11.42
N ALA A 129 8.47 -5.25 11.35
CA ALA A 129 9.61 -5.77 12.11
C ALA A 129 9.37 -5.69 13.62
N LEU A 130 8.84 -4.56 14.12
CA LEU A 130 8.48 -4.40 15.52
C LEU A 130 7.38 -5.39 15.93
N HIS A 131 6.35 -5.55 15.10
CA HIS A 131 5.28 -6.50 15.36
C HIS A 131 5.81 -7.95 15.42
N ALA A 132 6.67 -8.35 14.48
CA ALA A 132 7.28 -9.68 14.47
C ALA A 132 8.17 -9.91 15.70
N TYR A 133 8.89 -8.88 16.16
CA TYR A 133 9.71 -8.95 17.37
C TYR A 133 8.85 -9.11 18.64
N LEU A 134 7.80 -8.30 18.81
CA LEU A 134 6.92 -8.34 19.98
C LEU A 134 6.04 -9.59 20.00
N ASN A 135 5.63 -10.07 18.83
CA ASN A 135 4.75 -11.22 18.65
C ASN A 135 5.51 -12.40 18.03
N SER A 136 6.69 -12.72 18.57
CA SER A 136 7.54 -13.82 18.09
C SER A 136 6.89 -15.21 18.21
N CYS A 137 5.88 -15.35 19.07
CA CYS A 137 5.06 -16.55 19.23
C CYS A 137 3.69 -16.46 18.54
N ALA A 138 3.39 -15.39 17.79
CA ALA A 138 2.19 -15.37 16.97
C ALA A 138 2.35 -16.40 15.85
N ALA A 139 1.68 -17.54 16.00
CA ALA A 139 1.63 -18.56 14.97
C ALA A 139 1.21 -17.93 13.62
N PRO A 140 1.81 -18.35 12.49
CA PRO A 140 1.28 -17.96 11.20
C PRO A 140 -0.12 -18.59 11.06
N ALA A 141 -1.05 -17.82 10.51
CA ALA A 141 -2.44 -18.15 10.23
C ALA A 141 -3.43 -18.05 11.42
N TRP A 142 -4.15 -16.93 11.46
CA TRP A 142 -5.60 -17.09 11.40
C TRP A 142 -5.90 -17.75 10.05
N PRO A 143 -6.49 -18.96 9.99
CA PRO A 143 -6.93 -19.52 8.72
C PRO A 143 -7.90 -18.53 8.07
N THR A 144 -7.67 -18.24 6.79
CA THR A 144 -8.53 -17.44 5.89
C THR A 144 -9.92 -18.07 5.71
N THR A 145 -10.65 -18.17 6.79
CA THR A 145 -12.07 -18.43 6.83
C THR A 145 -12.62 -17.37 7.76
N TRP A 146 -13.03 -16.23 7.20
CA TRP A 146 -14.05 -15.42 7.83
C TRP A 146 -15.11 -16.38 8.39
N PRO A 147 -15.52 -16.27 9.67
CA PRO A 147 -16.63 -17.09 10.15
C PRO A 147 -17.79 -16.79 9.22
N THR A 148 -18.18 -17.78 8.42
CA THR A 148 -19.38 -17.68 7.60
C THR A 148 -20.48 -17.26 8.58
N PRO A 149 -21.22 -16.17 8.34
CA PRO A 149 -22.33 -15.83 9.21
C PRO A 149 -23.20 -17.08 9.30
N ARG A 150 -23.34 -17.59 10.51
CA ARG A 150 -24.20 -18.75 10.81
C ARG A 150 -25.53 -18.44 10.12
N PRO A 151 -26.06 -19.30 9.24
CA PRO A 151 -27.33 -19.02 8.59
C PRO A 151 -28.35 -18.73 9.69
N SER A 152 -28.98 -17.56 9.62
CA SER A 152 -30.06 -17.20 10.54
C SER A 152 -31.04 -18.37 10.62
N PRO A 153 -31.48 -18.77 11.82
CA PRO A 153 -32.56 -19.75 11.90
C PRO A 153 -33.72 -19.25 11.06
N ALA A 154 -34.23 -20.12 10.19
CA ALA A 154 -35.37 -19.81 9.34
C ALA A 154 -36.51 -19.23 10.20
N PRO A 155 -37.27 -18.25 9.71
CA PRO A 155 -38.41 -17.74 10.44
C PRO A 155 -39.36 -18.89 10.76
N PRO A 156 -39.90 -18.97 11.99
CA PRO A 156 -40.86 -20.01 12.33
C PRO A 156 -42.05 -19.95 11.38
N SER A 157 -42.45 -21.10 10.86
CA SER A 157 -43.65 -21.24 10.03
C SER A 157 -44.88 -20.72 10.81
N PRO A 158 -45.84 -20.04 10.14
CA PRO A 158 -46.93 -19.31 10.78
C PRO A 158 -48.01 -20.19 11.45
N SER A 159 -47.74 -21.46 11.73
CA SER A 159 -48.75 -22.41 12.19
C SER A 159 -48.81 -22.62 13.70
N ASN A 160 -47.92 -22.03 14.51
CA ASN A 160 -47.96 -22.17 15.97
C ASN A 160 -47.84 -20.83 16.70
N CYS A 161 -48.91 -20.02 16.63
CA CYS A 161 -49.18 -18.95 17.58
C CYS A 161 -50.46 -19.29 18.37
N PRO A 162 -50.37 -19.61 19.67
CA PRO A 162 -51.53 -19.59 20.56
C PRO A 162 -51.97 -18.14 20.87
N PRO A 163 -53.26 -17.89 21.14
CA PRO A 163 -53.81 -16.54 21.24
C PRO A 163 -53.38 -15.82 22.53
N SER A 164 -52.94 -14.57 22.32
CA SER A 164 -53.01 -13.39 23.20
C SER A 164 -52.87 -13.55 24.72
N ARG A 165 -51.87 -12.87 25.29
CA ARG A 165 -52.07 -12.08 26.51
C ARG A 165 -51.47 -10.69 26.35
N CYS A 166 -52.33 -9.71 26.63
CA CYS A 166 -52.09 -8.28 26.61
C CYS A 166 -50.87 -7.87 27.44
N ALA A 167 -50.06 -6.96 26.89
CA ALA A 167 -49.27 -6.03 27.69
C ALA A 167 -49.19 -4.69 26.96
N THR A 168 -49.89 -3.73 27.52
CA THR A 168 -49.98 -2.32 27.14
C THR A 168 -48.59 -1.68 27.26
N SER A 169 -48.01 -1.22 26.15
CA SER A 169 -46.83 -0.33 26.19
C SER A 169 -47.15 0.98 25.47
N LYS A 170 -47.28 2.02 26.30
CA LYS A 170 -47.39 3.44 26.00
C LYS A 170 -46.38 3.90 24.92
N PRO A 171 -46.75 4.74 23.94
CA PRO A 171 -45.79 5.31 22.99
C PRO A 171 -44.97 6.46 23.61
N PRO A 172 -43.70 6.65 23.21
CA PRO A 172 -42.85 7.75 23.69
C PRO A 172 -43.27 9.10 23.08
N PRO A 173 -43.13 10.23 23.80
CA PRO A 173 -43.52 11.54 23.30
C PRO A 173 -42.39 12.18 22.48
N GLY A 174 -42.72 12.72 21.30
CA GLY A 174 -41.89 13.75 20.66
C GLY A 174 -41.52 13.52 19.19
N SER A 175 -42.49 13.56 18.28
CA SER A 175 -42.24 13.84 16.86
C SER A 175 -42.94 15.16 16.48
N ARG A 176 -42.17 16.24 16.37
CA ARG A 176 -42.64 17.50 15.77
C ARG A 176 -42.83 17.28 14.26
N GLN A 177 -44.07 17.38 13.80
CA GLN A 177 -44.40 17.49 12.38
C GLN A 177 -43.99 18.88 11.85
N PRO A 178 -43.39 18.99 10.64
CA PRO A 178 -43.13 20.28 10.01
C PRO A 178 -44.43 20.91 9.46
N ARG A 179 -44.59 22.24 9.64
CA ARG A 179 -45.69 23.01 9.03
C ARG A 179 -45.45 23.18 7.52
N PRO A 180 -46.50 23.17 6.69
CA PRO A 180 -46.37 23.53 5.28
C PRO A 180 -46.16 25.06 5.12
N PRO A 181 -45.40 25.49 4.09
CA PRO A 181 -45.16 26.90 3.81
C PRO A 181 -46.38 27.61 3.19
N PRO A 182 -46.39 28.96 3.21
CA PRO A 182 -47.46 29.79 2.63
C PRO A 182 -47.54 29.73 1.11
#